data_AF-A0A3D5PKX2-F1
#
_entry.id   AF-A0A3D5PKX2-F1
#
_cell.length_a   1.000
_cell.length_b   1.000
_cell.length_c   1.000
_cell.angle_alpha   90.00
_cell.angle_beta   90.00
_cell.angle_gamma   90.00
#
_symmetry.space_group_name_H-M   'P 1'
#
loop_
_entity.id
_entity.type
_entity.pdbx_description
1 polymer ?
#
loop_
_entity_poly.entity_id
_entity_poly.type
_entity_poly.pdbx_seq_one_letter_code
_entity_poly.pdbx_strand_id
1 'polypeptide(L)'
;IMVSIEGGFFFYKYLSEPIQILGSTTSLNRLVAFLIAVLIAVGLYIWLHYSRPGVAVRALSVSTEASGLVGINVPRVSALAFALGGTITAVGGALISTFITLDASIGVVFTLKALIIVIMGGVGEIRGAIVAAIILGLVETGVATLIDPGLTLAAAYFIFVMILLFRPQGLFGRRAV
;
A
#
# COMPACT_ATOMS: atom_id res chain seq x y z
N ILE A 1 20.19 10.11 -8.12
CA ILE A 1 21.22 11.08 -7.66
C ILE A 1 21.74 11.79 -8.91
N MET A 2 21.50 13.09 -9.07
CA MET A 2 22.18 13.90 -10.09
C MET A 2 23.24 14.73 -9.39
N VAL A 3 24.50 14.50 -9.74
CA VAL A 3 25.66 15.26 -9.28
C VAL A 3 25.77 16.50 -10.16
N SER A 4 25.62 17.69 -9.57
CA SER A 4 26.09 18.94 -10.17
C SER A 4 27.55 19.15 -9.82
N ILE A 5 28.31 19.73 -10.76
CA ILE A 5 29.78 19.83 -10.80
C ILE A 5 30.40 20.71 -9.69
N GLU A 6 29.61 21.29 -8.78
CA GLU A 6 30.08 22.20 -7.71
C GLU A 6 29.98 21.67 -6.27
N GLY A 7 30.10 20.36 -6.04
CA GLY A 7 30.35 19.80 -4.70
C GLY A 7 29.29 20.06 -3.61
N GLY A 8 28.18 20.71 -3.95
CA GLY A 8 27.06 20.96 -3.05
C GLY A 8 26.08 19.78 -3.07
N PHE A 9 26.04 19.02 -1.96
CA PHE A 9 24.95 18.09 -1.70
C PHE A 9 23.68 18.89 -1.39
N PHE A 10 22.91 19.25 -2.40
CA PHE A 10 21.56 19.75 -2.20
C PHE A 10 20.68 18.58 -1.75
N PHE A 11 20.67 18.31 -0.44
CA PHE A 11 19.55 17.62 0.18
C PHE A 11 18.29 18.40 -0.19
N TYR A 12 17.27 17.70 -0.69
CA TYR A 12 15.93 18.25 -0.87
C TYR A 12 15.46 18.82 0.46
N LYS A 13 15.69 20.12 0.67
CA LYS A 13 15.33 20.89 1.86
C LYS A 13 13.92 21.43 1.70
N TYR A 14 12.97 20.57 1.34
CA TYR A 14 11.56 20.89 1.50
C TYR A 14 11.15 20.40 2.90
N LEU A 15 10.98 21.36 3.83
CA LEU A 15 10.32 21.20 5.13
C LEU A 15 11.04 20.31 6.17
N SER A 16 12.32 20.56 6.37
CA SER A 16 13.05 20.18 7.60
C SER A 16 12.82 21.19 8.74
N GLU A 17 11.56 21.55 9.02
CA GLU A 17 11.22 22.09 10.34
C GLU A 17 10.80 20.91 11.23
N PRO A 18 11.66 20.47 12.17
CA PRO A 18 11.32 19.39 13.08
C PRO A 18 10.29 19.89 14.10
N ILE A 19 9.00 19.68 13.84
CA ILE A 19 7.96 19.87 14.85
C ILE A 19 7.97 18.62 15.74
N GLN A 20 8.43 18.79 16.97
CA GLN A 20 8.50 17.73 17.97
C GLN A 20 7.09 17.42 18.50
N ILE A 21 6.56 16.26 18.14
CA ILE A 21 5.39 15.68 18.82
C ILE A 21 5.89 14.40 19.50
N LEU A 22 5.97 14.42 20.83
CA LEU A 22 6.38 13.30 21.69
C LEU A 22 7.78 12.71 21.40
N GLY A 23 8.84 13.54 21.38
CA GLY A 23 10.22 13.05 21.54
C GLY A 23 10.80 12.17 20.41
N SER A 24 10.12 12.03 19.27
CA SER A 24 10.64 11.38 18.06
C SER A 24 10.70 12.39 16.92
N THR A 25 11.90 12.61 16.35
CA THR A 25 12.12 13.51 15.21
C THR A 25 11.53 12.92 13.95
N THR A 26 10.22 13.08 13.75
CA THR A 26 9.56 12.67 12.50
C THR A 26 9.64 13.83 11.51
N SER A 27 10.29 13.62 10.37
CA SER A 27 10.36 14.60 9.29
C SER A 27 8.96 14.90 8.75
N LEU A 28 8.64 16.18 8.54
CA LEU A 28 7.34 16.65 8.04
C LEU A 28 6.94 15.93 6.74
N ASN A 29 7.96 15.63 5.94
CA ASN A 29 7.96 14.76 4.78
C ASN A 29 7.22 13.42 4.97
N ARG A 30 7.48 12.68 6.06
CA ARG A 30 6.77 11.41 6.35
C ARG A 30 5.31 11.64 6.74
N LEU A 31 5.02 12.77 7.41
CA LEU A 31 3.65 13.13 7.82
C LEU A 31 2.79 13.48 6.60
N VAL A 32 3.32 14.29 5.68
CA VAL A 32 2.65 14.64 4.42
C VAL A 32 2.41 13.38 3.58
N ALA A 33 3.39 12.48 3.52
CA ALA A 33 3.25 11.22 2.82
C ALA A 33 2.17 10.31 3.40
N PHE A 34 2.12 10.20 4.73
CA PHE A 34 1.07 9.48 5.42
C PHE A 34 -0.30 10.09 5.14
N LEU A 35 -0.43 11.42 5.19
CA LEU A 35 -1.69 12.12 4.92
C LEU A 35 -2.16 11.86 3.50
N ILE A 36 -1.27 11.95 2.50
CA ILE A 36 -1.60 11.64 1.10
C ILE A 36 -2.01 10.16 0.95
N ALA A 37 -1.29 9.22 1.57
CA ALA A 37 -1.62 7.81 1.52
C ALA A 37 -3.01 7.52 2.12
N VAL A 38 -3.33 8.13 3.27
CA VAL A 38 -4.65 8.03 3.91
C VAL A 38 -5.73 8.63 3.01
N LEU A 39 -5.47 9.79 2.40
CA LEU A 39 -6.42 10.46 1.51
C LEU A 39 -6.72 9.60 0.27
N ILE A 40 -5.71 8.98 -0.33
CA ILE A 40 -5.87 8.05 -1.46
C ILE A 40 -6.65 6.81 -1.02
N ALA A 41 -6.31 6.21 0.13
CA ALA A 41 -6.99 5.02 0.62
C ALA A 41 -8.48 5.28 0.90
N VAL A 42 -8.79 6.39 1.57
CA VAL A 42 -10.17 6.81 1.87
C VAL A 42 -10.91 7.20 0.58
N GLY A 43 -10.25 7.94 -0.32
CA GLY A 43 -10.80 8.33 -1.61
C GLY A 43 -11.16 7.12 -2.47
N LEU A 44 -10.28 6.13 -2.56
CA LEU A 44 -10.54 4.88 -3.26
C LEU A 44 -11.68 4.10 -2.62
N TYR A 45 -11.70 4.02 -1.29
CA TYR A 45 -12.75 3.33 -0.56
C TYR A 45 -14.13 3.94 -0.82
N ILE A 46 -14.25 5.27 -0.73
CA ILE A 46 -15.50 5.99 -1.02
C ILE A 46 -15.86 5.82 -2.49
N TRP A 47 -14.90 5.99 -3.40
CA TRP A 47 -15.15 5.87 -4.83
C TRP A 47 -15.66 4.48 -5.19
N LEU A 48 -15.09 3.42 -4.61
CA LEU A 48 -15.56 2.06 -4.85
C LEU A 48 -16.94 1.80 -4.22
N HIS A 49 -17.24 2.39 -3.06
CA HIS A 49 -18.51 2.17 -2.36
C HIS A 49 -19.68 2.99 -2.90
N TYR A 50 -19.47 4.26 -3.27
CA TYR A 50 -20.53 5.19 -3.65
C TYR A 50 -20.66 5.41 -5.16
N SER A 51 -19.62 5.14 -5.96
CA SER A 51 -19.68 5.43 -7.40
C SER A 51 -20.24 4.26 -8.19
N ARG A 52 -21.10 4.55 -9.18
CA ARG A 52 -21.61 3.58 -10.18
C ARG A 52 -20.50 2.72 -10.83
N PRO A 53 -19.37 3.29 -11.33
CA PRO A 53 -18.28 2.47 -11.86
C PRO A 53 -17.63 1.58 -10.78
N GLY A 54 -17.56 2.03 -9.52
CA GLY A 54 -17.00 1.24 -8.42
C GLY A 54 -17.86 0.02 -8.06
N VAL A 55 -19.18 0.15 -8.12
CA VAL A 55 -20.10 -0.99 -7.97
C VAL A 55 -19.91 -2.01 -9.11
N ALA A 56 -19.70 -1.54 -10.35
CA ALA A 56 -19.44 -2.41 -11.49
C ALA A 56 -18.12 -3.19 -11.35
N VAL A 57 -17.07 -2.56 -10.82
CA VAL A 57 -15.79 -3.25 -10.52
C VAL A 57 -15.98 -4.37 -9.49
N ARG A 58 -16.80 -4.14 -8.44
CA ARG A 58 -17.11 -5.19 -7.46
C ARG A 58 -17.98 -6.30 -8.05
N ALA A 59 -18.94 -5.98 -8.91
CA ALA A 59 -19.75 -7.00 -9.59
C ALA A 59 -18.86 -7.94 -10.44
N LEU A 60 -17.89 -7.37 -11.16
CA LEU A 60 -16.91 -8.15 -11.92
C LEU A 60 -16.07 -9.09 -11.05
N SER A 61 -15.69 -8.66 -9.84
CA SER A 61 -14.89 -9.49 -8.93
C SER A 61 -15.64 -10.71 -8.39
N VAL A 62 -16.98 -10.69 -8.42
CA VAL A 62 -17.81 -11.84 -8.02
C VAL A 62 -17.95 -12.81 -9.18
N SER A 63 -18.32 -12.32 -10.36
CA SER A 63 -18.45 -13.15 -11.56
C SER A 63 -18.43 -12.29 -12.83
N THR A 64 -17.41 -12.50 -13.66
CA THR A 64 -17.27 -11.82 -14.97
C THR A 64 -18.42 -12.20 -15.92
N GLU A 65 -18.84 -13.47 -15.92
CA GLU A 65 -19.91 -13.97 -16.80
C GLU A 65 -21.26 -13.34 -16.48
N ALA A 66 -21.69 -13.34 -15.21
CA ALA A 66 -22.98 -12.76 -14.83
C ALA A 66 -23.00 -11.23 -14.97
N SER A 67 -21.84 -10.58 -14.83
CA SER A 67 -21.72 -9.13 -15.04
C SER A 67 -22.03 -8.72 -16.49
N GLY A 68 -21.66 -9.55 -17.48
CA GLY A 68 -22.00 -9.31 -18.88
C GLY A 68 -23.51 -9.38 -19.14
N LEU A 69 -24.22 -10.25 -18.42
CA LEU A 69 -25.68 -10.46 -18.57
C LEU A 69 -26.51 -9.28 -18.05
N VAL A 70 -26.00 -8.54 -17.07
CA VAL A 70 -26.67 -7.34 -16.51
C VAL A 70 -26.30 -6.04 -17.27
N GLY A 71 -25.67 -6.15 -18.44
CA GLY A 71 -25.34 -5.00 -19.30
C GLY A 71 -24.08 -4.23 -18.87
N ILE A 72 -23.24 -4.78 -17.99
CA ILE A 72 -21.95 -4.17 -17.65
C ILE A 72 -20.96 -4.44 -18.79
N ASN A 73 -20.35 -3.37 -19.31
CA ASN A 73 -19.30 -3.49 -20.32
C ASN A 73 -17.98 -3.93 -19.64
N VAL A 74 -17.76 -5.25 -19.60
CA VAL A 74 -16.60 -5.89 -18.95
C VAL A 74 -15.26 -5.27 -19.40
N PRO A 75 -14.96 -5.10 -20.71
CA PRO A 75 -13.70 -4.51 -21.15
C PRO A 75 -13.45 -3.09 -20.66
N ARG A 76 -14.49 -2.23 -20.62
CA ARG A 76 -14.34 -0.84 -20.17
C ARG A 76 -14.09 -0.76 -18.67
N VAL A 77 -14.81 -1.56 -17.90
CA VAL A 77 -14.70 -1.54 -16.44
C VAL A 77 -13.40 -2.19 -15.98
N SER A 78 -12.93 -3.25 -16.65
CA SER A 78 -11.61 -3.84 -16.37
C SER A 78 -10.46 -2.88 -16.71
N ALA A 79 -10.55 -2.18 -17.86
CA ALA A 79 -9.57 -1.15 -18.22
C ALA A 79 -9.52 -0.01 -17.21
N LEU A 80 -10.68 0.44 -16.71
CA LEU A 80 -10.76 1.46 -15.65
C LEU A 80 -10.12 0.97 -14.34
N ALA A 81 -10.40 -0.28 -13.93
CA ALA A 81 -9.79 -0.86 -12.73
C ALA A 81 -8.27 -0.96 -12.84
N PHE A 82 -7.76 -1.38 -14.01
CA PHE A 82 -6.33 -1.46 -14.28
C PHE A 82 -5.67 -0.07 -14.29
N ALA A 83 -6.29 0.91 -14.96
CA ALA A 83 -5.80 2.29 -14.97
C ALA A 83 -5.75 2.87 -13.55
N LEU A 84 -6.78 2.66 -12.73
CA LEU A 84 -6.80 3.11 -11.34
C LEU A 84 -5.70 2.44 -10.51
N GLY A 85 -5.54 1.13 -10.60
CA GLY A 85 -4.45 0.42 -9.92
C GLY A 85 -3.06 0.95 -10.31
N GLY A 86 -2.85 1.18 -11.61
CA GLY A 86 -1.62 1.77 -12.14
C GLY A 86 -1.35 3.18 -11.60
N THR A 87 -2.36 4.06 -11.60
CA THR A 87 -2.22 5.43 -11.08
C THR A 87 -1.89 5.44 -9.58
N ILE A 88 -2.55 4.61 -8.78
CA ILE A 88 -2.29 4.53 -7.32
C ILE A 88 -0.88 3.99 -7.06
N THR A 89 -0.45 2.99 -7.83
CA THR A 89 0.90 2.43 -7.72
C THR A 89 1.97 3.46 -8.10
N ALA A 90 1.75 4.22 -9.18
CA ALA A 90 2.66 5.26 -9.62
C ALA A 90 2.80 6.39 -8.57
N VAL A 91 1.68 6.82 -8.01
CA VAL A 91 1.68 7.83 -6.93
C VAL A 91 2.39 7.28 -5.68
N GLY A 92 2.07 6.06 -5.26
CA GLY A 92 2.74 5.41 -4.12
C GLY A 92 4.26 5.30 -4.32
N GLY A 93 4.72 4.89 -5.50
CA GLY A 93 6.14 4.81 -5.83
C GLY A 93 6.84 6.18 -5.82
N ALA A 94 6.20 7.22 -6.36
CA ALA A 94 6.72 8.58 -6.32
C ALA A 94 6.87 9.10 -4.87
N LEU A 95 5.92 8.78 -4.00
CA LEU A 95 5.96 9.09 -2.57
C LEU A 95 7.06 8.32 -1.81
N ILE A 96 7.34 7.08 -2.18
CA ILE A 96 8.42 6.31 -1.53
C ILE A 96 9.80 6.86 -1.92
N SER A 97 9.96 7.25 -3.19
CA SER A 97 11.22 7.77 -3.75
C SER A 97 11.73 9.03 -3.05
N THR A 98 10.85 9.83 -2.44
CA THR A 98 11.28 11.06 -1.74
C THR A 98 11.87 10.82 -0.34
N PHE A 99 11.72 9.62 0.24
CA PHE A 99 12.25 9.34 1.60
C PHE A 99 13.18 8.12 1.68
N ILE A 100 13.27 7.32 0.61
CA ILE A 100 14.10 6.12 0.55
C ILE A 100 15.01 6.21 -0.67
N THR A 101 16.30 5.93 -0.48
CA THR A 101 17.29 5.81 -1.57
C THR A 101 16.93 4.63 -2.46
N LEU A 102 16.90 4.80 -3.78
CA LEU A 102 16.54 3.73 -4.71
C LEU A 102 17.76 2.85 -5.04
N ASP A 103 17.68 1.58 -4.67
CA ASP A 103 18.64 0.52 -5.03
C ASP A 103 17.93 -0.59 -5.82
N ALA A 104 18.67 -1.36 -6.63
CA ALA A 104 18.12 -2.41 -7.49
C ALA A 104 17.31 -3.48 -6.73
N SER A 105 17.64 -3.74 -5.46
CA SER A 105 16.98 -4.74 -4.62
C SER A 105 15.65 -4.29 -4.01
N ILE A 106 15.36 -2.98 -4.02
CA ILE A 106 14.18 -2.41 -3.33
C ILE A 106 12.88 -2.86 -3.99
N GLY A 107 12.85 -2.97 -5.33
CA GLY A 107 11.66 -3.43 -6.05
C GLY A 107 11.20 -4.83 -5.64
N VAL A 108 12.16 -5.74 -5.44
CA VAL A 108 11.88 -7.13 -5.02
C VAL A 108 11.27 -7.15 -3.62
N VAL A 109 11.88 -6.42 -2.68
CA VAL A 109 11.40 -6.30 -1.30
C VAL A 109 9.98 -5.73 -1.25
N PHE A 110 9.71 -4.65 -1.98
CA PHE A 110 8.37 -4.04 -2.00
C PHE A 110 7.33 -4.94 -2.65
N THR A 111 7.68 -5.69 -3.69
CA THR A 111 6.78 -6.65 -4.34
C THR A 111 6.39 -7.77 -3.37
N LEU A 112 7.35 -8.30 -2.61
CA LEU A 112 7.10 -9.30 -1.57
C LEU A 112 6.21 -8.74 -0.45
N LYS A 113 6.47 -7.51 0.02
CA LYS A 113 5.59 -6.85 1.00
C LYS A 113 4.18 -6.65 0.46
N ALA A 114 4.03 -6.22 -0.79
CA ALA A 114 2.72 -6.07 -1.42
C ALA A 114 1.97 -7.41 -1.51
N LEU A 115 2.66 -8.49 -1.88
CA LEU A 115 2.10 -9.84 -1.90
C LEU A 115 1.62 -10.27 -0.51
N ILE A 116 2.45 -10.06 0.51
CA ILE A 116 2.12 -10.34 1.92
C ILE A 116 0.84 -9.59 2.32
N ILE A 117 0.76 -8.29 2.03
CA ILE A 117 -0.39 -7.44 2.38
C ILE A 117 -1.67 -7.92 1.67
N VAL A 118 -1.60 -8.24 0.39
CA VAL A 118 -2.75 -8.68 -0.41
C VAL A 118 -3.27 -10.04 0.08
N ILE A 119 -2.37 -10.99 0.35
CA ILE A 119 -2.74 -12.32 0.86
C ILE A 119 -3.29 -12.19 2.29
N MET A 120 -2.63 -11.42 3.15
CA MET A 120 -3.06 -11.18 4.53
C MET A 120 -4.42 -10.49 4.60
N GLY A 121 -4.69 -9.55 3.69
CA GLY A 121 -5.96 -8.84 3.61
C GLY A 121 -7.12 -9.71 3.11
N GLY A 122 -6.84 -10.68 2.24
CA GLY A 122 -7.82 -11.51 1.55
C GLY A 122 -8.11 -11.00 0.14
N VAL A 123 -8.15 -11.92 -0.83
CA VAL A 123 -8.34 -11.60 -2.25
C VAL A 123 -9.75 -11.02 -2.46
N GLY A 124 -9.82 -9.81 -3.03
CA GLY A 124 -11.08 -9.17 -3.41
C GLY A 124 -11.70 -8.23 -2.37
N GLU A 125 -11.15 -8.13 -1.15
CA GLU A 125 -11.67 -7.20 -0.13
C GLU A 125 -10.67 -6.10 0.27
N ILE A 126 -10.95 -4.88 -0.21
CA ILE A 126 -10.11 -3.70 0.03
C ILE A 126 -9.96 -3.39 1.52
N ARG A 127 -11.03 -3.60 2.30
CA ARG A 127 -11.01 -3.34 3.76
C ARG A 127 -9.93 -4.17 4.46
N GLY A 128 -9.78 -5.44 4.05
CA GLY A 128 -8.77 -6.31 4.62
C GLY A 128 -7.35 -5.92 4.24
N ALA A 129 -7.14 -5.48 3.00
CA ALA A 129 -5.83 -4.99 2.55
C ALA A 129 -5.37 -3.75 3.33
N ILE A 130 -6.27 -2.80 3.61
CA ILE A 130 -5.95 -1.59 4.40
C ILE A 130 -5.54 -1.97 5.82
N VAL A 131 -6.30 -2.84 6.49
CA VAL A 131 -5.98 -3.26 7.86
C VAL A 131 -4.68 -4.06 7.91
N ALA A 132 -4.47 -4.96 6.95
CA ALA A 132 -3.22 -5.71 6.83
C ALA A 132 -2.00 -4.79 6.63
N ALA A 133 -2.12 -3.76 5.78
CA ALA A 133 -1.06 -2.78 5.55
C ALA A 133 -0.71 -1.98 6.82
N ILE A 134 -1.72 -1.58 7.60
CA ILE A 134 -1.51 -0.85 8.86
C ILE A 134 -0.83 -1.75 9.90
N ILE A 135 -1.29 -2.99 10.06
CA ILE A 135 -0.69 -3.96 11.00
C ILE A 135 0.76 -4.22 10.61
N LEU A 136 1.02 -4.54 9.34
CA LEU A 136 2.37 -4.80 8.86
C LEU A 136 3.28 -3.59 9.09
N GLY A 137 2.82 -2.38 8.75
CA GLY A 137 3.61 -1.15 8.93
C GLY A 137 3.91 -0.83 10.40
N LEU A 138 2.95 -1.03 11.31
CA LEU A 138 3.16 -0.85 12.75
C LEU A 138 4.20 -1.82 13.29
N VAL A 139 4.14 -3.09 12.88
CA VAL A 139 5.10 -4.08 13.36
C VAL A 139 6.48 -3.88 12.74
N GLU A 140 6.58 -3.56 11.44
CA GLU A 140 7.86 -3.21 10.82
C GLU A 140 8.53 -2.03 11.55
N THR A 141 7.75 -1.01 11.92
CA THR A 141 8.25 0.14 12.68
C THR A 141 8.67 -0.25 14.10
N GLY A 142 7.88 -1.10 14.77
CA GLY A 142 8.21 -1.60 16.11
C GLY A 142 9.48 -2.45 16.13
N VAL A 143 9.66 -3.33 15.14
CA VAL A 143 10.86 -4.18 15.01
C VAL A 143 12.08 -3.34 14.63
N ALA A 144 11.91 -2.36 13.74
CA ALA A 144 12.99 -1.45 13.34
C ALA A 144 13.51 -0.59 14.50
N THR A 145 12.67 -0.31 15.50
CA THR A 145 13.03 0.54 16.65
C THR A 145 13.58 -0.25 17.84
N LEU A 146 13.14 -1.50 18.05
CA LEU A 146 13.54 -2.30 19.22
C LEU A 146 14.69 -3.28 18.99
N ILE A 147 14.92 -3.76 17.75
CA ILE A 147 15.83 -4.89 17.49
C ILE A 147 16.97 -4.48 16.57
N ASP A 148 16.72 -4.40 15.25
CA ASP A 148 17.72 -4.05 14.24
C ASP A 148 17.04 -3.85 12.88
N PRO A 149 17.41 -2.83 12.07
CA PRO A 149 16.83 -2.60 10.75
C PRO A 149 16.98 -3.79 9.79
N GLY A 150 18.03 -4.60 9.96
CA GLY A 150 18.32 -5.77 9.13
C GLY A 150 17.35 -6.95 9.34
N LEU A 151 16.70 -7.04 10.50
CA LEU A 151 15.75 -8.11 10.82
C LEU A 151 14.28 -7.74 10.52
N THR A 152 14.02 -6.53 10.04
CA THR A 152 12.65 -6.08 9.73
C THR A 152 11.96 -6.95 8.68
N LEU A 153 12.72 -7.41 7.67
CA LEU A 153 12.25 -8.36 6.67
C LEU A 153 11.88 -9.72 7.30
N ALA A 154 12.77 -10.29 8.10
CA ALA A 154 12.53 -11.58 8.75
C ALA A 154 11.31 -11.53 9.66
N ALA A 155 11.12 -10.43 10.41
CA ALA A 155 9.95 -10.25 11.26
C ALA A 155 8.65 -10.08 10.45
N ALA A 156 8.68 -9.34 9.33
CA ALA A 156 7.54 -9.20 8.43
C ALA A 156 7.10 -10.56 7.86
N TYR A 157 8.04 -11.40 7.42
CA TYR A 157 7.74 -12.77 6.98
C TYR A 157 7.25 -13.67 8.10
N PHE A 158 7.85 -13.57 9.30
CA PHE A 158 7.43 -14.36 10.45
C PHE A 158 5.96 -14.10 10.80
N ILE A 159 5.56 -12.83 10.82
CA ILE A 159 4.18 -12.42 11.09
C ILE A 159 3.24 -12.83 9.96
N PHE A 160 3.68 -12.71 8.71
CA PHE A 160 2.91 -13.20 7.58
C PHE A 160 2.60 -14.70 7.73
N VAL A 161 3.60 -15.52 8.03
CA VAL A 161 3.43 -16.96 8.27
C VAL A 161 2.51 -17.20 9.47
N MET A 162 2.69 -16.44 10.55
CA MET A 162 1.87 -16.58 11.76
C MET A 162 0.41 -16.24 11.48
N ILE A 163 0.12 -15.16 10.75
CA ILE A 163 -1.25 -14.78 10.39
C ILE A 163 -1.88 -15.80 9.43
N LEU A 164 -1.13 -16.33 8.46
CA LEU A 164 -1.64 -17.41 7.61
C LEU A 164 -1.95 -18.68 8.39
N LEU A 165 -1.12 -19.01 9.39
CA LEU A 165 -1.32 -20.18 10.24
C LEU A 165 -2.58 -20.05 11.10
N PHE A 166 -2.88 -18.86 11.61
CA PHE A 166 -4.08 -18.61 12.42
C PHE A 166 -5.33 -18.28 11.59
N ARG A 167 -5.19 -17.71 10.38
CA ARG A 167 -6.30 -17.38 9.46
C ARG A 167 -5.87 -17.50 8.00
N PRO A 168 -5.95 -18.70 7.40
CA PRO A 168 -5.50 -18.96 6.03
C PRO A 168 -6.34 -18.25 4.94
N GLN A 169 -7.54 -17.75 5.27
CA GLN A 169 -8.37 -16.97 4.35
C GLN A 169 -8.09 -15.45 4.40
N GLY A 170 -7.08 -15.01 5.17
CA GLY A 170 -6.83 -13.59 5.43
C GLY A 170 -7.77 -13.01 6.50
N LEU A 171 -7.58 -11.73 6.81
CA LEU A 171 -8.25 -11.07 7.94
C LEU A 171 -9.78 -10.97 7.77
N PHE A 172 -10.23 -10.77 6.53
CA PHE A 172 -11.64 -10.59 6.16
C PHE A 172 -12.10 -11.49 5.00
N GLY A 173 -11.40 -12.59 4.74
CA GLY A 173 -11.78 -13.53 3.69
C GLY A 173 -13.24 -13.99 3.85
N ARG A 174 -14.09 -13.59 2.90
CA ARG A 174 -15.43 -14.14 2.76
C ARG A 174 -15.28 -15.61 2.41
N ARG A 175 -15.91 -16.49 3.19
CA ARG A 175 -16.16 -17.88 2.75
C ARG A 175 -16.88 -17.77 1.40
N ALA A 176 -16.26 -18.27 0.35
CA ALA A 176 -16.98 -18.64 -0.86
C ALA A 176 -18.03 -19.67 -0.41
N VAL A 177 -19.30 -19.26 -0.40
CA VAL A 177 -20.46 -20.13 -0.26
C VAL A 177 -21.19 -20.06 -1.59
#